data_AF-A0A3D0NDP4-F1
#
_entry.id   AF-A0A3D0NDP4-F1
#
_cell.length_a   1.000
_cell.length_b   1.000
_cell.length_c   1.000
_cell.angle_alpha   90.00
_cell.angle_beta   90.00
_cell.angle_gamma   90.00
#
_symmetry.space_group_name_H-M   'P 1'
#
loop_
_entity.id
_entity.type
_entity.pdbx_description
1 polymer ?
#
loop_
_entity_poly.entity_id
_entity_poly.type
_entity_poly.pdbx_seq_one_letter_code
_entity_poly.pdbx_strand_id
1 'polypeptide(L)'
;MGAICAILTFVVIATLHTSALKTNSSIDALVVSLASLLLFFPLLRRPKAKSPHRGYQQTYAKTVTGLLLLTTLWTLFQYLSISRSMIGGVDWFYYLCYSRDIINGYPVSDNIHSYFPGVYVIWTWVMRLAGQDLATLQSFYQMSQIVACLLTGWIVKQHTHSRLLAGFAAVWTFVLVTKFDGLTGVTESLAIIPWLIGLAVWKGQPIDRAMPIKRLLLFGVLLGWTVFMKQQAGLLSLGFLFLLFEQRMSRHHWKFLLSLPAIAVVTLLLSVLILGDGLKPISLGLKTAAAYGSEQSWLSNLYTQFRHDESLWIATILAGVLFFKRSSWLPQAAKEITPTDRVVGFALLAFIATLIQFKARPYHHYMLLGIPSMVLTCTLVYARYQNWLTESSGKRVIVGVLLILPCIWCAPYNDSYHPLRLQIPEGEHWSRQHNPANNPVLQSISESLGRSIPAESRLLILPGRYNSIHYSIESLSDKQTGYNFNTQLFGAPDDSWL
;
A
#
# COMPACT_ATOMS: atom_id res chain seq x y z
N MET A 1 35.87 16.41 9.68
CA MET A 1 36.08 15.41 8.61
C MET A 1 34.88 14.53 8.32
N GLY A 2 34.35 13.73 9.26
CA GLY A 2 33.22 12.81 8.98
C GLY A 2 31.97 13.46 8.38
N ALA A 3 31.52 14.58 8.96
CA ALA A 3 30.37 15.34 8.43
C ALA A 3 30.65 15.97 7.06
N ILE A 4 31.85 16.51 6.84
CA ILE A 4 32.25 17.13 5.56
C ILE A 4 32.26 16.07 4.45
N CYS A 5 32.85 14.90 4.70
CA CYS A 5 32.81 13.79 3.75
C CYS A 5 31.38 13.33 3.47
N ALA A 6 30.52 13.23 4.50
CA ALA A 6 29.12 12.86 4.33
C ALA A 6 28.36 13.85 3.44
N ILE A 7 28.53 15.15 3.66
CA ILE A 7 27.91 16.21 2.84
C ILE A 7 28.42 16.13 1.41
N LEU A 8 29.74 16.02 1.20
CA LEU A 8 30.32 15.92 -0.14
C LEU A 8 29.86 14.68 -0.89
N THR A 9 29.88 13.49 -0.24
CA THR A 9 29.37 12.26 -0.86
C THR A 9 27.89 12.38 -1.19
N PHE A 10 27.09 12.96 -0.29
CA PHE A 10 25.67 13.19 -0.52
C PHE A 10 25.42 14.12 -1.70
N VAL A 11 26.12 15.26 -1.78
CA VAL A 11 25.97 16.23 -2.88
C VAL A 11 26.39 15.62 -4.22
N VAL A 12 27.54 14.95 -4.29
CA VAL A 12 28.00 14.30 -5.53
C VAL A 12 26.99 13.28 -6.03
N ILE A 13 26.44 12.47 -5.13
CA ILE A 13 25.45 11.46 -5.49
C ILE A 13 24.12 12.11 -5.86
N ALA A 14 23.67 13.15 -5.16
CA ALA A 14 22.51 13.94 -5.55
C ALA A 14 22.64 14.50 -6.96
N THR A 15 23.79 15.08 -7.29
CA THR A 15 24.07 15.61 -8.63
C THR A 15 24.08 14.52 -9.69
N LEU A 16 24.71 13.37 -9.40
CA LEU A 16 24.69 12.19 -10.28
C LEU A 16 23.26 11.68 -10.54
N HIS A 17 22.41 11.66 -9.51
CA HIS A 17 20.99 11.33 -9.66
C HIS A 17 20.29 12.31 -10.61
N THR A 18 20.49 13.62 -10.43
CA THR A 18 19.87 14.63 -11.31
C THR A 18 20.39 14.61 -12.75
N SER A 19 21.65 14.24 -12.99
CA SER A 19 22.23 14.19 -14.33
C SER A 19 21.88 12.92 -15.09
N ALA A 20 21.82 11.77 -14.41
CA ALA A 20 21.52 10.47 -15.00
C ALA A 20 20.04 10.31 -15.43
N LEU A 21 19.13 11.09 -14.83
CA LEU A 21 17.70 11.10 -15.20
C LEU A 21 17.44 11.62 -16.62
N LYS A 22 18.44 12.19 -17.31
CA LYS A 22 18.29 12.71 -18.68
C LYS A 22 18.53 11.68 -19.78
N THR A 23 19.18 10.56 -19.47
CA THR A 23 19.70 9.63 -20.49
C THR A 23 19.05 8.24 -20.46
N ASN A 24 18.26 7.91 -19.43
CA ASN A 24 17.45 6.68 -19.30
C ASN A 24 18.15 5.35 -19.69
N SER A 25 19.48 5.27 -19.57
CA SER A 25 20.23 4.06 -19.95
C SER A 25 20.41 3.10 -18.77
N SER A 26 20.45 1.79 -19.06
CA SER A 26 20.75 0.75 -18.06
C SER A 26 22.13 0.93 -17.41
N ILE A 27 23.08 1.55 -18.13
CA ILE A 27 24.43 1.83 -17.64
C ILE A 27 24.40 2.96 -16.61
N ASP A 28 23.67 4.04 -16.89
CA ASP A 28 23.48 5.14 -15.93
C ASP A 28 22.80 4.64 -14.66
N ALA A 29 21.80 3.78 -14.81
CA ALA A 29 21.15 3.12 -13.69
C ALA A 29 22.15 2.32 -12.83
N LEU A 30 23.00 1.51 -13.46
CA LEU A 30 24.05 0.76 -12.76
C LEU A 30 25.05 1.68 -12.06
N VAL A 31 25.54 2.73 -12.74
CA VAL A 31 26.51 3.70 -12.21
C VAL A 31 25.94 4.42 -10.99
N VAL A 32 24.70 4.87 -11.05
CA VAL A 32 24.08 5.55 -9.91
C VAL A 32 23.77 4.58 -8.77
N SER A 33 23.44 3.33 -9.06
CA SER A 33 23.28 2.30 -8.02
C SER A 33 24.59 2.03 -7.29
N LEU A 34 25.69 1.93 -8.03
CA LEU A 34 27.05 1.77 -7.50
C LEU A 34 27.51 3.02 -6.72
N ALA A 35 27.21 4.21 -7.21
CA ALA A 35 27.50 5.46 -6.50
C ALA A 35 26.70 5.55 -5.20
N SER A 36 25.41 5.20 -5.23
CA SER A 36 24.55 5.18 -4.04
C SER A 36 25.05 4.14 -3.02
N LEU A 37 25.54 2.98 -3.46
CA LEU A 37 26.23 2.01 -2.60
C LEU A 37 27.40 2.65 -1.84
N LEU A 38 28.18 3.55 -2.45
CA LEU A 38 29.27 4.26 -1.78
C LEU A 38 28.77 5.21 -0.67
N LEU A 39 27.56 5.78 -0.80
CA LEU A 39 26.91 6.57 0.27
C LEU A 39 26.60 5.72 1.50
N PHE A 40 26.12 4.50 1.26
CA PHE A 40 25.65 3.59 2.30
C PHE A 40 26.74 2.63 2.82
N PHE A 41 27.85 2.49 2.12
CA PHE A 41 28.94 1.58 2.51
C PHE A 41 29.55 1.90 3.89
N PRO A 42 29.75 3.17 4.28
CA PRO A 42 30.16 3.51 5.65
C PRO A 42 29.09 3.18 6.70
N LEU A 43 27.80 3.15 6.33
CA LEU A 43 26.69 2.75 7.21
C LEU A 43 26.63 1.23 7.42
N LEU A 44 27.15 0.45 6.47
CA LEU A 44 27.30 -1.01 6.57
C LEU A 44 28.46 -1.43 7.48
N ARG A 45 29.39 -0.51 7.78
CA ARG A 45 30.53 -0.76 8.66
C ARG A 45 30.17 -0.41 10.10
N ARG A 46 30.39 -1.36 11.03
CA ARG A 46 30.41 -1.07 12.47
C ARG A 46 31.86 -1.02 12.93
N PRO A 47 32.40 0.14 13.34
CA PRO A 47 33.76 0.24 13.86
C PRO A 47 33.87 -0.52 15.19
N LYS A 48 34.99 -1.21 15.41
CA LYS A 48 35.32 -1.75 16.73
C LYS A 48 35.35 -0.61 17.76
N ALA A 49 34.93 -0.90 19.00
CA ALA A 49 34.79 0.12 20.05
C ALA A 49 36.05 0.97 20.27
N LYS A 50 37.24 0.38 20.06
CA LYS A 50 38.57 1.00 20.20
C LYS A 50 39.18 1.57 18.90
N SER A 51 38.43 1.60 17.80
CA SER A 51 38.97 2.09 16.52
C SER A 51 39.17 3.62 16.54
N PRO A 52 40.33 4.14 16.07
CA PRO A 52 40.55 5.59 15.95
C PRO A 52 39.58 6.26 14.96
N HIS A 53 39.00 5.49 14.03
CA HIS A 53 38.04 5.98 13.03
C HIS A 53 36.58 5.95 13.48
N ARG A 54 36.31 5.53 14.72
CA ARG A 54 34.93 5.43 15.26
C ARG A 54 34.22 6.79 15.25
N GLY A 55 34.89 7.85 15.69
CA GLY A 55 34.33 9.20 15.70
C GLY A 55 34.00 9.70 14.29
N TYR A 56 34.87 9.43 13.32
CA TYR A 56 34.63 9.74 11.91
C TYR A 56 33.38 9.00 11.38
N GLN A 57 33.31 7.68 11.55
CA GLN A 57 32.21 6.86 11.02
C GLN A 57 30.87 7.19 11.67
N GLN A 58 30.84 7.41 12.98
CA GLN A 58 29.62 7.80 13.68
C GLN A 58 29.12 9.17 13.21
N THR A 59 30.03 10.11 12.99
CA THR A 59 29.68 11.45 12.50
C THR A 59 29.18 11.37 11.06
N TYR A 60 29.90 10.65 10.18
CA TYR A 60 29.47 10.42 8.79
C TYR A 60 28.07 9.80 8.74
N ALA A 61 27.86 8.71 9.50
CA ALA A 61 26.61 7.98 9.54
C ALA A 61 25.43 8.87 9.98
N LYS A 62 25.62 9.64 11.06
CA LYS A 62 24.60 10.58 11.56
C LYS A 62 24.30 11.66 10.53
N THR A 63 25.33 12.24 9.91
CA THR A 63 25.16 13.30 8.91
C THR A 63 24.44 12.79 7.66
N VAL A 64 24.86 11.66 7.07
CA VAL A 64 24.18 11.06 5.91
C VAL A 64 22.73 10.70 6.25
N THR A 65 22.49 10.08 7.41
CA THR A 65 21.13 9.73 7.84
C THR A 65 20.26 10.98 8.01
N GLY A 66 20.81 12.06 8.58
CA GLY A 66 20.11 13.34 8.73
C GLY A 66 19.79 14.00 7.40
N LEU A 67 20.73 14.03 6.45
CA LEU A 67 20.52 14.58 5.10
C LEU A 67 19.48 13.79 4.31
N LEU A 68 19.56 12.45 4.35
CA LEU A 68 18.56 11.58 3.73
C LEU A 68 17.17 11.80 4.33
N LEU A 69 17.07 11.93 5.66
CA LEU A 69 15.81 12.22 6.34
C LEU A 69 15.25 13.58 5.93
N LEU A 70 16.06 14.63 5.92
CA LEU A 70 15.63 15.98 5.52
C LEU A 70 15.13 16.01 4.07
N THR A 71 15.86 15.37 3.17
CA THR A 71 15.49 15.25 1.75
C THR A 71 14.17 14.51 1.60
N THR A 72 14.03 13.39 2.32
CA THR A 72 12.81 12.60 2.33
C THR A 72 11.61 13.41 2.83
N LEU A 73 11.77 14.15 3.94
CA LEU A 73 10.70 14.97 4.51
C LEU A 73 10.33 16.12 3.58
N TRP A 74 11.32 16.75 2.94
CA TRP A 74 11.11 17.79 1.95
C TRP A 74 10.30 17.26 0.76
N THR A 75 10.70 16.13 0.19
CA THR A 75 9.98 15.55 -0.95
C THR A 75 8.58 15.07 -0.56
N LEU A 76 8.41 14.51 0.65
CA LEU A 76 7.09 14.15 1.16
C LEU A 76 6.19 15.38 1.29
N PHE A 77 6.71 16.50 1.80
CA PHE A 77 5.97 17.75 1.88
C PHE A 77 5.54 18.26 0.49
N GLN A 78 6.46 18.26 -0.47
CA GLN A 78 6.17 18.65 -1.85
C GLN A 78 5.16 17.70 -2.52
N TYR A 79 5.28 16.39 -2.31
CA TYR A 79 4.32 15.44 -2.86
C TYR A 79 2.93 15.63 -2.26
N LEU A 80 2.83 15.82 -0.94
CA LEU A 80 1.54 16.04 -0.28
C LEU A 80 0.86 17.33 -0.73
N SER A 81 1.61 18.39 -1.04
CA SER A 81 1.00 19.66 -1.50
C SER A 81 0.34 19.54 -2.88
N ILE A 82 0.87 18.69 -3.77
CA ILE A 82 0.36 18.54 -5.14
C ILE A 82 -0.54 17.31 -5.33
N SER A 83 -0.36 16.25 -4.54
CA SER A 83 -1.03 14.96 -4.78
C SER A 83 -2.53 15.01 -4.55
N ARG A 84 -3.02 15.92 -3.71
CA ARG A 84 -4.45 16.04 -3.41
C ARG A 84 -5.29 16.20 -4.69
N SER A 85 -4.95 17.18 -5.53
CA SER A 85 -5.69 17.46 -6.77
C SER A 85 -5.49 16.38 -7.84
N MET A 86 -4.53 15.46 -7.62
CA MET A 86 -4.28 14.33 -8.51
C MET A 86 -5.07 13.08 -8.09
N ILE A 87 -5.75 13.10 -6.93
CA ILE A 87 -6.60 11.99 -6.51
C ILE A 87 -7.83 11.95 -7.43
N GLY A 88 -7.96 10.84 -8.15
CA GLY A 88 -8.92 10.67 -9.23
C GLY A 88 -8.88 9.24 -9.76
N GLY A 89 -9.94 8.76 -10.40
CA GLY A 89 -9.92 7.42 -10.99
C GLY A 89 -11.30 6.89 -11.32
N VAL A 90 -11.35 5.94 -12.25
CA VAL A 90 -12.59 5.31 -12.72
C VAL A 90 -13.37 4.69 -11.56
N ASP A 91 -12.68 3.88 -10.77
CA ASP A 91 -13.17 3.19 -9.58
C ASP A 91 -13.67 4.20 -8.54
N TRP A 92 -12.89 5.26 -8.33
CA TRP A 92 -13.19 6.25 -7.31
C TRP A 92 -14.48 7.00 -7.60
N PHE A 93 -14.63 7.56 -8.81
CA PHE A 93 -15.85 8.25 -9.20
C PHE A 93 -17.05 7.33 -9.23
N TYR A 94 -16.86 6.05 -9.56
CA TYR A 94 -17.91 5.03 -9.41
C TYR A 94 -18.37 4.92 -7.94
N TYR A 95 -17.45 4.84 -6.96
CA TYR A 95 -17.82 4.81 -5.54
C TYR A 95 -18.50 6.10 -5.08
N LEU A 96 -17.98 7.26 -5.52
CA LEU A 96 -18.51 8.56 -5.12
C LEU A 96 -19.92 8.78 -5.66
N CYS A 97 -20.20 8.46 -6.92
CA CYS A 97 -21.53 8.65 -7.50
C CYS A 97 -22.59 7.82 -6.76
N TYR A 98 -22.33 6.51 -6.51
CA TYR A 98 -23.25 5.70 -5.72
C TYR A 98 -23.42 6.21 -4.29
N SER A 99 -22.34 6.66 -3.63
CA SER A 99 -22.43 7.16 -2.25
C SER A 99 -23.21 8.48 -2.16
N ARG A 100 -23.03 9.37 -3.13
CA ARG A 100 -23.80 10.60 -3.29
C ARG A 100 -25.28 10.29 -3.46
N ASP A 101 -25.62 9.37 -4.36
CA ASP A 101 -26.99 8.99 -4.65
C ASP A 101 -27.67 8.36 -3.42
N ILE A 102 -26.95 7.54 -2.64
CA ILE A 102 -27.44 7.00 -1.35
C ILE A 102 -27.77 8.13 -0.35
N ILE A 103 -26.92 9.14 -0.24
CA ILE A 103 -27.14 10.26 0.70
C ILE A 103 -28.35 11.08 0.30
N ASN A 104 -28.49 11.34 -1.00
CA ASN A 104 -29.55 12.18 -1.53
C ASN A 104 -30.87 11.41 -1.70
N GLY A 105 -30.91 10.11 -1.34
CA GLY A 105 -32.12 9.30 -1.37
C GLY A 105 -32.54 8.87 -2.78
N TYR A 106 -31.63 8.92 -3.75
CA TYR A 106 -31.91 8.49 -5.11
C TYR A 106 -31.89 6.96 -5.24
N PRO A 107 -32.75 6.37 -6.10
CA PRO A 107 -32.71 4.93 -6.37
C PRO A 107 -31.37 4.51 -6.97
N VAL A 108 -30.68 3.56 -6.34
CA VAL A 108 -29.42 2.98 -6.84
C VAL A 108 -29.66 1.65 -7.54
N SER A 109 -28.87 1.37 -8.58
CA SER A 109 -28.85 0.08 -9.27
C SER A 109 -28.19 -1.00 -8.40
N ASP A 110 -28.63 -2.26 -8.56
CA ASP A 110 -28.02 -3.45 -7.95
C ASP A 110 -26.54 -3.62 -8.35
N ASN A 111 -26.08 -2.95 -9.41
CA ASN A 111 -24.68 -2.94 -9.82
C ASN A 111 -23.74 -2.35 -8.74
N ILE A 112 -24.25 -1.60 -7.77
CA ILE A 112 -23.48 -1.18 -6.58
C ILE A 112 -22.87 -2.38 -5.82
N HIS A 113 -23.51 -3.56 -5.89
CA HIS A 113 -23.03 -4.77 -5.23
C HIS A 113 -21.90 -5.48 -5.99
N SER A 114 -21.41 -4.90 -7.09
CA SER A 114 -20.16 -5.33 -7.74
C SER A 114 -18.94 -5.14 -6.82
N TYR A 115 -19.02 -4.22 -5.86
CA TYR A 115 -18.04 -4.03 -4.80
C TYR A 115 -18.65 -4.33 -3.43
N PHE A 116 -17.78 -4.68 -2.48
CA PHE A 116 -18.22 -4.86 -1.10
C PHE A 116 -18.63 -3.53 -0.46
N PRO A 117 -19.64 -3.56 0.43
CA PRO A 117 -20.37 -2.36 0.78
C PRO A 117 -19.60 -1.34 1.61
N GLY A 118 -18.51 -1.76 2.27
CA GLY A 118 -17.78 -0.89 3.20
C GLY A 118 -17.21 0.36 2.54
N VAL A 119 -16.81 0.31 1.27
CA VAL A 119 -16.37 1.50 0.53
C VAL A 119 -17.46 2.57 0.47
N TYR A 120 -18.69 2.19 0.15
CA TYR A 120 -19.80 3.13 0.04
C TYR A 120 -20.21 3.66 1.41
N VAL A 121 -20.13 2.82 2.45
CA VAL A 121 -20.38 3.26 3.83
C VAL A 121 -19.37 4.34 4.23
N ILE A 122 -18.07 4.13 3.97
CA ILE A 122 -17.04 5.14 4.25
C ILE A 122 -17.35 6.45 3.53
N TRP A 123 -17.55 6.40 2.21
CA TRP A 123 -17.79 7.62 1.44
C TRP A 123 -19.09 8.31 1.82
N THR A 124 -20.13 7.55 2.15
CA THR A 124 -21.39 8.09 2.68
C THR A 124 -21.16 8.84 4.00
N TRP A 125 -20.36 8.28 4.91
CA TRP A 125 -20.01 8.96 6.17
C TRP A 125 -19.19 10.23 5.93
N VAL A 126 -18.18 10.16 5.06
CA VAL A 126 -17.33 11.33 4.74
C VAL A 126 -18.18 12.45 4.14
N MET A 127 -19.02 12.14 3.17
CA MET A 127 -19.89 13.11 2.52
C MET A 127 -20.91 13.75 3.48
N ARG A 128 -21.46 12.96 4.42
CA ARG A 128 -22.37 13.48 5.46
C ARG A 128 -21.68 14.37 6.48
N LEU A 129 -20.44 14.07 6.83
CA LEU A 129 -19.72 14.76 7.93
C LEU A 129 -18.87 15.94 7.45
N ALA A 130 -18.27 15.83 6.27
CA ALA A 130 -17.28 16.79 5.77
C ALA A 130 -17.75 17.55 4.53
N GLY A 131 -18.61 16.96 3.69
CA GLY A 131 -19.13 17.57 2.47
C GLY A 131 -18.94 16.70 1.23
N GLN A 132 -19.68 17.03 0.17
CA GLN A 132 -19.68 16.32 -1.11
C GLN A 132 -18.73 16.95 -2.14
N ASP A 133 -18.08 18.07 -1.83
CA ASP A 133 -17.17 18.70 -2.79
C ASP A 133 -15.92 17.84 -3.02
N LEU A 134 -15.42 17.86 -4.25
CA LEU A 134 -14.33 16.99 -4.68
C LEU A 134 -13.06 17.21 -3.84
N ALA A 135 -12.74 18.46 -3.48
CA ALA A 135 -11.52 18.81 -2.75
C ALA A 135 -11.51 18.22 -1.33
N THR A 136 -12.66 18.21 -0.65
CA THR A 136 -12.84 17.57 0.65
C THR A 136 -12.64 16.06 0.55
N LEU A 137 -13.24 15.41 -0.45
CA LEU A 137 -13.13 13.96 -0.65
C LEU A 137 -11.70 13.52 -1.02
N GLN A 138 -11.01 14.30 -1.85
CA GLN A 138 -9.59 14.10 -2.15
C GLN A 138 -8.74 14.22 -0.88
N SER A 139 -9.00 15.24 -0.05
CA SER A 139 -8.27 15.46 1.20
C SER A 139 -8.45 14.28 2.17
N PHE A 140 -9.67 13.74 2.27
CA PHE A 140 -9.94 12.56 3.09
C PHE A 140 -9.16 11.33 2.59
N TYR A 141 -9.16 11.08 1.28
CA TYR A 141 -8.42 9.97 0.71
C TYR A 141 -6.91 10.10 0.95
N GLN A 142 -6.34 11.30 0.74
CA GLN A 142 -4.93 11.58 1.04
C GLN A 142 -4.62 11.31 2.52
N MET A 143 -5.49 11.75 3.43
CA MET A 143 -5.35 11.50 4.86
C MET A 143 -5.36 10.00 5.18
N SER A 144 -6.21 9.21 4.51
CA SER A 144 -6.27 7.76 4.69
C SER A 144 -4.93 7.07 4.34
N GLN A 145 -4.25 7.53 3.29
CA GLN A 145 -2.92 7.02 2.93
C GLN A 145 -1.88 7.38 3.98
N ILE A 146 -1.90 8.61 4.50
CA ILE A 146 -1.03 9.05 5.60
C ILE A 146 -1.24 8.15 6.81
N VAL A 147 -2.50 7.87 7.17
CA VAL A 147 -2.86 6.96 8.28
C VAL A 147 -2.28 5.56 8.06
N ALA A 148 -2.40 4.98 6.86
CA ALA A 148 -1.81 3.67 6.56
C ALA A 148 -0.27 3.65 6.72
N CYS A 149 0.40 4.72 6.28
CA CYS A 149 1.85 4.87 6.45
C CYS A 149 2.26 4.97 7.92
N LEU A 150 1.57 5.83 8.69
CA LEU A 150 1.81 6.02 10.11
C LEU A 150 1.54 4.75 10.92
N LEU A 151 0.48 4.00 10.60
CA LEU A 151 0.17 2.72 11.25
C LEU A 151 1.25 1.68 10.98
N THR A 152 1.76 1.60 9.75
CA THR A 152 2.89 0.72 9.41
C THR A 152 4.12 1.06 10.26
N GLY A 153 4.49 2.34 10.33
CA GLY A 153 5.57 2.82 11.18
C GLY A 153 5.33 2.56 12.67
N TRP A 154 4.09 2.72 13.14
CA TRP A 154 3.71 2.47 14.52
C TRP A 154 3.89 1.01 14.93
N ILE A 155 3.50 0.05 14.09
CA ILE A 155 3.72 -1.37 14.34
C ILE A 155 5.23 -1.65 14.45
N VAL A 156 6.05 -1.10 13.55
CA VAL A 156 7.52 -1.23 13.64
C VAL A 156 8.06 -0.64 14.94
N LYS A 157 7.60 0.55 15.35
CA LYS A 157 7.96 1.18 16.62
C LYS A 157 7.60 0.29 17.81
N GLN A 158 6.43 -0.32 17.79
CA GLN A 158 5.92 -1.18 18.85
C GLN A 158 6.78 -2.43 19.06
N HIS A 159 7.33 -2.99 17.98
CA HIS A 159 8.10 -4.23 18.01
C HIS A 159 9.62 -4.04 18.11
N THR A 160 10.13 -2.87 17.74
CA THR A 160 11.58 -2.60 17.72
C THR A 160 12.02 -1.53 18.72
N HIS A 161 11.08 -0.74 19.25
CA HIS A 161 11.33 0.49 20.02
C HIS A 161 12.18 1.55 19.29
N SER A 162 12.46 1.35 17.98
CA SER A 162 13.32 2.23 17.19
C SER A 162 12.50 3.25 16.42
N ARG A 163 12.67 4.53 16.77
CA ARG A 163 12.05 5.65 16.04
C ARG A 163 12.56 5.75 14.60
N LEU A 164 13.82 5.39 14.38
CA LEU A 164 14.43 5.44 13.05
C LEU A 164 13.83 4.38 12.12
N LEU A 165 13.70 3.14 12.59
CA LEU A 165 13.08 2.07 11.78
C LEU A 165 11.59 2.33 11.56
N ALA A 166 10.91 2.89 12.56
CA ALA A 166 9.51 3.31 12.43
C ALA A 166 9.32 4.39 11.35
N GLY A 167 10.15 5.44 11.38
CA GLY A 167 10.13 6.50 10.37
C GLY A 167 10.47 5.97 8.99
N PHE A 168 11.50 5.12 8.88
CA PHE A 168 11.86 4.45 7.63
C PHE A 168 10.69 3.61 7.08
N ALA A 169 10.03 2.80 7.90
CA ALA A 169 8.89 1.99 7.47
C ALA A 169 7.71 2.84 6.99
N ALA A 170 7.39 3.93 7.70
CA ALA A 170 6.32 4.84 7.30
C ALA A 170 6.60 5.52 5.96
N VAL A 171 7.82 6.05 5.79
CA VAL A 171 8.24 6.69 4.54
C VAL A 171 8.32 5.67 3.40
N TRP A 172 8.87 4.48 3.64
CA TRP A 172 8.96 3.46 2.60
C TRP A 172 7.59 3.00 2.13
N THR A 173 6.64 2.85 3.06
CA THR A 173 5.24 2.61 2.71
C THR A 173 4.68 3.72 1.84
N PHE A 174 4.90 4.99 2.23
CA PHE A 174 4.43 6.15 1.46
C PHE A 174 4.94 6.14 0.02
N VAL A 175 6.25 5.99 -0.17
CA VAL A 175 6.83 5.95 -1.53
C VAL A 175 6.32 4.77 -2.33
N LEU A 176 6.07 3.61 -1.72
CA LEU A 176 5.48 2.49 -2.43
C LEU A 176 4.02 2.78 -2.81
N VAL A 177 3.25 3.45 -1.95
CA VAL A 177 1.89 3.91 -2.28
C VAL A 177 1.94 4.86 -3.48
N THR A 178 2.89 5.79 -3.54
CA THR A 178 3.00 6.71 -4.69
C THR A 178 3.33 5.99 -6.01
N LYS A 179 4.08 4.88 -5.96
CA LYS A 179 4.45 4.10 -7.14
C LYS A 179 3.36 3.16 -7.64
N PHE A 180 2.61 2.56 -6.74
CA PHE A 180 1.61 1.53 -7.08
C PHE A 180 0.22 2.15 -7.19
N ASP A 181 0.10 3.24 -7.94
CA ASP A 181 -1.18 3.90 -8.25
C ASP A 181 -2.00 4.35 -7.02
N GLY A 182 -1.34 4.67 -5.90
CA GLY A 182 -2.01 5.03 -4.65
C GLY A 182 -3.03 6.16 -4.82
N LEU A 183 -2.76 7.15 -5.67
CA LEU A 183 -3.64 8.29 -5.90
C LEU A 183 -4.87 7.98 -6.77
N THR A 184 -5.04 6.77 -7.29
CA THR A 184 -6.17 6.44 -8.18
C THR A 184 -7.54 6.35 -7.46
N GLY A 185 -7.62 6.76 -6.19
CA GLY A 185 -8.83 6.72 -5.38
C GLY A 185 -9.38 5.30 -5.13
N VAL A 186 -8.52 4.30 -5.28
CA VAL A 186 -8.86 2.88 -5.13
C VAL A 186 -9.09 2.47 -3.68
N THR A 187 -9.75 1.33 -3.48
CA THR A 187 -10.22 0.90 -2.15
C THR A 187 -9.18 0.21 -1.29
N GLU A 188 -8.05 -0.21 -1.87
CA GLU A 188 -6.99 -0.98 -1.21
C GLU A 188 -6.41 -0.23 -0.01
N SER A 189 -6.13 1.07 -0.18
CA SER A 189 -5.59 1.92 0.87
C SER A 189 -6.58 2.15 2.03
N LEU A 190 -7.88 2.10 1.76
CA LEU A 190 -8.91 2.18 2.80
C LEU A 190 -9.07 0.84 3.52
N ALA A 191 -9.10 -0.26 2.77
CA ALA A 191 -9.33 -1.61 3.29
C ALA A 191 -8.20 -2.10 4.20
N ILE A 192 -6.97 -1.63 4.02
CA ILE A 192 -5.82 -2.02 4.85
C ILE A 192 -5.79 -1.34 6.22
N ILE A 193 -6.50 -0.23 6.42
CA ILE A 193 -6.46 0.52 7.69
C ILE A 193 -7.00 -0.33 8.86
N PRO A 194 -8.19 -0.95 8.79
CA PRO A 194 -8.66 -1.84 9.86
C PRO A 194 -7.68 -2.98 10.14
N TRP A 195 -7.05 -3.53 9.10
CA TRP A 195 -6.08 -4.62 9.23
C TRP A 195 -4.84 -4.19 10.00
N LEU A 196 -4.28 -3.03 9.67
CA LEU A 196 -3.12 -2.45 10.37
C LEU A 196 -3.44 -2.10 11.83
N ILE A 197 -4.63 -1.53 12.10
CA ILE A 197 -5.10 -1.31 13.48
C ILE A 197 -5.20 -2.64 14.21
N GLY A 198 -5.70 -3.69 13.55
CA GLY A 198 -5.81 -5.04 14.10
C GLY A 198 -4.46 -5.60 14.53
N LEU A 199 -3.44 -5.50 13.68
CA LEU A 199 -2.07 -5.88 14.00
C LEU A 199 -1.49 -5.07 15.17
N ALA A 200 -1.70 -3.76 15.16
CA ALA A 200 -1.25 -2.86 16.23
C ALA A 200 -1.89 -3.20 17.58
N VAL A 201 -3.18 -3.57 17.59
CA VAL A 201 -3.92 -4.01 18.78
C VAL A 201 -3.46 -5.39 19.26
N TRP A 202 -3.26 -6.33 18.33
CA TRP A 202 -2.87 -7.71 18.65
C TRP A 202 -1.44 -7.81 19.21
N LYS A 203 -0.50 -7.03 18.68
CA LYS A 203 0.92 -6.99 19.08
C LYS A 203 1.67 -8.31 18.94
N GLY A 204 1.16 -9.25 18.15
CA GLY A 204 1.77 -10.57 18.00
C GLY A 204 1.73 -11.43 19.26
N GLN A 205 0.88 -11.13 20.24
CA GLN A 205 0.78 -11.93 21.45
C GLN A 205 0.16 -13.31 21.12
N PRO A 206 0.56 -14.39 21.83
CA PRO A 206 -0.10 -15.67 21.68
C PRO A 206 -1.61 -15.56 21.88
N ILE A 207 -2.40 -16.25 21.05
CA ILE A 207 -3.85 -16.33 21.20
C ILE A 207 -4.17 -17.48 22.17
N ASP A 208 -3.93 -17.23 23.45
CA ASP A 208 -4.12 -18.19 24.55
C ASP A 208 -5.11 -17.68 25.60
N ARG A 209 -5.22 -18.37 26.74
CA ARG A 209 -6.13 -17.99 27.83
C ARG A 209 -5.70 -16.71 28.55
N ALA A 210 -4.44 -16.29 28.44
CA ALA A 210 -3.93 -15.07 29.06
C ALA A 210 -4.21 -13.83 28.18
N MET A 211 -4.53 -14.01 26.90
CA MET A 211 -4.93 -12.92 26.02
C MET A 211 -6.24 -12.29 26.51
N PRO A 212 -6.29 -10.96 26.75
CA PRO A 212 -7.53 -10.30 27.13
C PRO A 212 -8.61 -10.47 26.05
N ILE A 213 -9.80 -10.93 26.44
CA ILE A 213 -10.91 -11.20 25.52
C ILE A 213 -11.25 -9.96 24.67
N LYS A 214 -11.24 -8.76 25.26
CA LYS A 214 -11.47 -7.51 24.52
C LYS A 214 -10.50 -7.30 23.36
N ARG A 215 -9.23 -7.70 23.52
CA ARG A 215 -8.20 -7.61 22.46
C ARG A 215 -8.47 -8.62 21.35
N LEU A 216 -8.87 -9.85 21.72
CA LEU A 216 -9.23 -10.90 20.75
C LEU A 216 -10.45 -10.50 19.93
N LEU A 217 -11.51 -10.01 20.61
CA LEU A 217 -12.71 -9.49 19.97
C LEU A 217 -12.37 -8.34 19.02
N LEU A 218 -11.64 -7.33 19.49
CA LEU A 218 -11.27 -6.19 18.65
C LEU A 218 -10.43 -6.61 17.44
N PHE A 219 -9.49 -7.54 17.59
CA PHE A 219 -8.71 -8.04 16.46
C PHE A 219 -9.59 -8.78 15.44
N GLY A 220 -10.50 -9.65 15.89
CA GLY A 220 -11.45 -10.34 15.01
C GLY A 220 -12.40 -9.39 14.29
N VAL A 221 -12.93 -8.38 15.00
CA VAL A 221 -13.79 -7.33 14.41
C VAL A 221 -13.04 -6.57 13.33
N LEU A 222 -11.81 -6.16 13.60
CA LEU A 222 -10.98 -5.42 12.63
C LEU A 222 -10.66 -6.24 11.38
N LEU A 223 -10.42 -7.55 11.51
CA LEU A 223 -10.28 -8.46 10.37
C LEU A 223 -11.60 -8.57 9.56
N GLY A 224 -12.74 -8.67 10.24
CA GLY A 224 -14.06 -8.66 9.59
C GLY A 224 -14.31 -7.37 8.81
N TRP A 225 -13.96 -6.21 9.39
CA TRP A 225 -14.07 -4.92 8.72
C TRP A 225 -13.11 -4.78 7.54
N THR A 226 -11.90 -5.33 7.60
CA THR A 226 -11.00 -5.41 6.43
C THR A 226 -11.70 -6.07 5.24
N VAL A 227 -12.37 -7.21 5.45
CA VAL A 227 -13.10 -7.89 4.38
C VAL A 227 -14.29 -7.07 3.93
N PHE A 228 -15.06 -6.51 4.87
CA PHE A 228 -16.24 -5.68 4.59
C PHE A 228 -15.92 -4.48 3.68
N MET A 229 -14.70 -3.93 3.76
CA MET A 229 -14.26 -2.82 2.91
C MET A 229 -13.98 -3.23 1.46
N LYS A 230 -13.39 -4.40 1.23
CA LYS A 230 -13.03 -4.87 -0.12
C LYS A 230 -12.90 -6.40 -0.16
N GLN A 231 -13.44 -7.03 -1.20
CA GLN A 231 -13.38 -8.49 -1.41
C GLN A 231 -11.96 -9.05 -1.30
N GLN A 232 -11.03 -8.48 -2.08
CA GLN A 232 -9.65 -8.91 -2.17
C GLN A 232 -8.90 -8.72 -0.84
N ALA A 233 -9.32 -7.76 0.01
CA ALA A 233 -8.70 -7.54 1.31
C ALA A 233 -8.94 -8.71 2.28
N GLY A 234 -9.91 -9.59 2.01
CA GLY A 234 -10.07 -10.87 2.70
C GLY A 234 -8.81 -11.75 2.68
N LEU A 235 -7.98 -11.63 1.63
CA LEU A 235 -6.71 -12.36 1.51
C LEU A 235 -5.72 -12.00 2.63
N LEU A 236 -5.80 -10.79 3.18
CA LEU A 236 -4.95 -10.37 4.31
C LEU A 236 -5.23 -11.15 5.59
N SER A 237 -6.44 -11.71 5.73
CA SER A 237 -6.79 -12.56 6.87
C SER A 237 -6.12 -13.93 6.82
N LEU A 238 -5.60 -14.35 5.65
CA LEU A 238 -4.87 -15.63 5.51
C LEU A 238 -3.49 -15.62 6.17
N GLY A 239 -3.04 -14.47 6.70
CA GLY A 239 -1.96 -14.43 7.69
C GLY A 239 -2.21 -15.37 8.89
N PHE A 240 -3.48 -15.64 9.20
CA PHE A 240 -3.91 -16.61 10.21
C PHE A 240 -3.32 -18.01 10.03
N LEU A 241 -2.99 -18.42 8.80
CA LEU A 241 -2.35 -19.72 8.52
C LEU A 241 -1.02 -19.88 9.28
N PHE A 242 -0.31 -18.78 9.56
CA PHE A 242 0.92 -18.82 10.35
C PHE A 242 0.63 -19.21 11.80
N LEU A 243 -0.47 -18.74 12.36
CA LEU A 243 -0.90 -19.06 13.72
C LEU A 243 -1.35 -20.53 13.82
N LEU A 244 -2.01 -21.05 12.79
CA LEU A 244 -2.32 -22.49 12.70
C LEU A 244 -1.06 -23.34 12.63
N PHE A 245 -0.04 -22.90 11.89
CA PHE A 245 1.25 -23.56 11.86
C PHE A 245 1.92 -23.53 13.23
N GLU A 246 1.94 -22.40 13.91
CA GLU A 246 2.50 -22.25 15.25
C GLU A 246 1.73 -23.09 16.30
N GLN A 247 0.42 -23.29 16.11
CA GLN A 247 -0.38 -24.10 17.01
C GLN A 247 0.07 -25.55 17.10
N ARG A 248 0.77 -26.08 16.07
CA ARG A 248 1.41 -27.40 16.14
C ARG A 248 2.46 -27.50 17.27
N MET A 249 2.96 -26.36 17.73
CA MET A 249 3.88 -26.23 18.86
C MET A 249 3.17 -25.87 20.18
N SER A 250 1.84 -26.03 20.25
CA SER A 250 0.99 -25.76 21.42
C SER A 250 1.13 -24.34 22.00
N ARG A 251 1.35 -23.35 21.13
CA ARG A 251 1.54 -21.93 21.52
C ARG A 251 0.24 -21.14 21.65
N HIS A 252 -0.88 -21.69 21.19
CA HIS A 252 -2.20 -21.06 21.28
C HIS A 252 -3.20 -22.00 21.94
N HIS A 253 -4.35 -21.45 22.31
CA HIS A 253 -5.48 -22.24 22.77
C HIS A 253 -6.49 -22.38 21.63
N TRP A 254 -6.75 -23.61 21.16
CA TRP A 254 -7.61 -23.90 20.00
C TRP A 254 -8.94 -23.13 19.99
N LYS A 255 -9.66 -23.10 21.12
CA LYS A 255 -10.93 -22.34 21.21
C LYS A 255 -10.77 -20.84 20.93
N PHE A 256 -9.71 -20.22 21.45
CA PHE A 256 -9.45 -18.79 21.25
C PHE A 256 -8.94 -18.54 19.83
N LEU A 257 -8.06 -19.41 19.32
CA LEU A 257 -7.53 -19.33 17.97
C LEU A 257 -8.64 -19.43 16.91
N LEU A 258 -9.55 -20.40 17.03
CA LEU A 258 -10.68 -20.56 16.10
C LEU A 258 -11.78 -19.52 16.29
N SER A 259 -11.87 -18.87 17.46
CA SER A 259 -12.82 -17.77 17.65
C SER A 259 -12.46 -16.54 16.80
N LEU A 260 -11.18 -16.33 16.44
CA LEU A 260 -10.76 -15.18 15.65
C LEU A 260 -11.44 -15.13 14.26
N PRO A 261 -11.35 -16.16 13.40
CA PRO A 261 -12.08 -16.17 12.13
C PRO A 261 -13.60 -16.17 12.33
N ALA A 262 -14.13 -16.80 13.39
CA ALA A 262 -15.56 -16.77 13.67
C ALA A 262 -16.05 -15.34 13.96
N ILE A 263 -15.33 -14.57 14.79
CA ILE A 263 -15.63 -13.16 15.07
C ILE A 263 -15.55 -12.32 13.79
N ALA A 264 -14.54 -12.55 12.94
CA ALA A 264 -14.40 -11.84 11.68
C ALA A 264 -15.58 -12.08 10.72
N VAL A 265 -16.00 -13.35 10.57
CA VAL A 265 -17.16 -13.73 9.76
C VAL A 265 -18.45 -13.12 10.32
N VAL A 266 -18.68 -13.23 11.64
CA VAL A 266 -19.85 -12.63 12.28
C VAL A 266 -19.87 -11.12 12.08
N THR A 267 -18.72 -10.45 12.23
CA THR A 267 -18.60 -9.00 12.02
C THR A 267 -18.92 -8.61 10.58
N LEU A 268 -18.40 -9.35 9.60
CA LEU A 268 -18.72 -9.14 8.18
C LEU A 268 -20.21 -9.30 7.93
N LEU A 269 -20.81 -10.41 8.37
CA LEU A 269 -22.22 -10.71 8.16
C LEU A 269 -23.12 -9.67 8.81
N LEU A 270 -22.88 -9.31 10.07
CA LEU A 270 -23.65 -8.28 10.77
C LEU A 270 -23.52 -6.91 10.08
N SER A 271 -22.31 -6.52 9.67
CA SER A 271 -22.08 -5.25 8.98
C SER A 271 -22.81 -5.18 7.64
N VAL A 272 -22.92 -6.30 6.91
CA VAL A 272 -23.68 -6.40 5.66
C VAL A 272 -25.19 -6.40 5.92
N LEU A 273 -25.67 -7.18 6.90
CA LEU A 273 -27.10 -7.30 7.19
C LEU A 273 -27.73 -5.98 7.67
N ILE A 274 -26.97 -5.13 8.36
CA ILE A 274 -27.41 -3.79 8.79
C ILE A 274 -27.81 -2.91 7.60
N LEU A 275 -27.30 -3.18 6.39
CA LEU A 275 -27.61 -2.38 5.19
C LEU A 275 -28.99 -2.69 4.60
N GLY A 276 -29.65 -3.77 5.01
CA GLY A 276 -31.03 -4.09 4.62
C GLY A 276 -31.20 -4.98 3.38
N ASP A 277 -30.16 -5.14 2.54
CA ASP A 277 -30.21 -5.94 1.30
C ASP A 277 -29.95 -7.45 1.51
N GLY A 278 -30.02 -7.92 2.75
CA GLY A 278 -29.71 -9.31 3.11
C GLY A 278 -28.25 -9.65 2.79
N LEU A 279 -28.01 -10.77 2.12
CA LEU A 279 -26.66 -11.24 1.74
C LEU A 279 -26.28 -10.92 0.29
N LYS A 280 -27.12 -10.17 -0.44
CA LYS A 280 -26.86 -9.79 -1.84
C LYS A 280 -25.49 -9.15 -2.06
N PRO A 281 -25.00 -8.22 -1.21
CA PRO A 281 -23.69 -7.60 -1.39
C PRO A 281 -22.54 -8.60 -1.40
N ILE A 282 -22.64 -9.67 -0.58
CA ILE A 282 -21.63 -10.73 -0.54
C ILE A 282 -21.74 -11.61 -1.78
N SER A 283 -22.96 -12.06 -2.13
CA SER A 283 -23.13 -12.98 -3.26
C SER A 283 -22.77 -12.35 -4.59
N LEU A 284 -23.21 -11.12 -4.86
CA LEU A 284 -22.93 -10.40 -6.10
C LEU A 284 -21.47 -9.94 -6.14
N GLY A 285 -20.94 -9.41 -5.04
CA GLY A 285 -19.56 -8.95 -4.98
C GLY A 285 -18.54 -10.08 -5.20
N LEU A 286 -18.80 -11.28 -4.67
CA LEU A 286 -17.98 -12.46 -4.94
C LEU A 286 -18.17 -12.98 -6.37
N LYS A 287 -19.40 -12.97 -6.91
CA LYS A 287 -19.67 -13.35 -8.30
C LYS A 287 -18.94 -12.43 -9.28
N THR A 288 -18.95 -11.11 -9.05
CA THR A 288 -18.22 -10.14 -9.85
C THR A 288 -16.71 -10.37 -9.77
N ALA A 289 -16.17 -10.59 -8.57
CA ALA A 289 -14.75 -10.90 -8.41
C ALA A 289 -14.34 -12.20 -9.13
N ALA A 290 -15.23 -13.20 -9.18
CA ALA A 290 -15.00 -14.46 -9.90
C ALA A 290 -15.18 -14.34 -11.43
N ALA A 291 -15.91 -13.33 -11.91
CA ALA A 291 -16.22 -13.14 -13.33
C ALA A 291 -15.11 -12.42 -14.12
N TYR A 292 -14.08 -11.89 -13.46
CA TYR A 292 -12.98 -11.24 -14.17
C TYR A 292 -12.22 -12.24 -15.05
N GLY A 293 -12.26 -12.01 -16.36
CA GLY A 293 -11.40 -12.72 -17.31
C GLY A 293 -9.92 -12.45 -17.06
N SER A 294 -9.08 -13.46 -17.32
CA SER A 294 -7.63 -13.32 -17.25
C SER A 294 -7.10 -12.59 -18.48
N GLU A 295 -6.41 -11.47 -18.29
CA GLU A 295 -5.74 -10.75 -19.38
C GLU A 295 -4.46 -11.47 -19.84
N GLN A 296 -3.73 -12.07 -18.90
CA GLN A 296 -2.49 -12.81 -19.15
C GLN A 296 -2.40 -14.01 -18.19
N SER A 297 -1.33 -14.80 -18.34
CA SER A 297 -1.01 -15.84 -17.35
C SER A 297 -0.70 -15.22 -15.99
N TRP A 298 -1.01 -15.94 -14.91
CA TRP A 298 -0.75 -15.47 -13.54
C TRP A 298 0.72 -15.10 -13.31
N LEU A 299 1.66 -15.87 -13.86
CA LEU A 299 3.10 -15.58 -13.77
C LEU A 299 3.47 -14.30 -14.52
N SER A 300 2.87 -14.05 -15.68
CA SER A 300 3.08 -12.81 -16.43
C SER A 300 2.56 -11.60 -15.66
N ASN A 301 1.38 -11.71 -15.05
CA ASN A 301 0.83 -10.64 -14.23
C ASN A 301 1.71 -10.33 -13.01
N LEU A 302 2.24 -11.36 -12.35
CA LEU A 302 3.20 -11.19 -11.26
C LEU A 302 4.54 -10.60 -11.75
N TYR A 303 5.00 -11.01 -12.92
CA TYR A 303 6.22 -10.46 -13.52
C TYR A 303 6.07 -8.96 -13.80
N THR A 304 4.90 -8.49 -14.25
CA THR A 304 4.61 -7.05 -14.37
C THR A 304 4.81 -6.31 -13.04
N GLN A 305 4.32 -6.88 -11.92
CA GLN A 305 4.52 -6.27 -10.60
C GLN A 305 5.97 -6.36 -10.12
N PHE A 306 6.66 -7.46 -10.44
CA PHE A 306 8.09 -7.61 -10.16
C PHE A 306 8.90 -6.53 -10.87
N ARG A 307 8.62 -6.34 -12.15
CA ARG A 307 9.27 -5.33 -12.99
C ARG A 307 8.91 -3.91 -12.57
N HIS A 308 7.78 -3.69 -11.88
CA HIS A 308 7.39 -2.37 -11.34
C HIS A 308 8.25 -1.92 -10.16
N ASP A 309 8.64 -2.83 -9.26
CA ASP A 309 9.61 -2.51 -8.19
C ASP A 309 10.44 -3.74 -7.78
N GLU A 310 11.48 -4.04 -8.54
CA GLU A 310 12.35 -5.20 -8.32
C GLU A 310 12.99 -5.16 -6.92
N SER A 311 13.31 -3.97 -6.42
CA SER A 311 13.97 -3.78 -5.13
C SER A 311 13.10 -4.24 -3.97
N LEU A 312 11.80 -3.93 -4.01
CA LEU A 312 10.81 -4.34 -3.03
C LEU A 312 10.67 -5.87 -3.01
N TRP A 313 10.61 -6.50 -4.18
CA TRP A 313 10.49 -7.95 -4.31
C TRP A 313 11.71 -8.69 -3.82
N ILE A 314 12.91 -8.28 -4.25
CA ILE A 314 14.16 -8.89 -3.79
C ILE A 314 14.29 -8.75 -2.27
N ALA A 315 13.99 -7.56 -1.71
CA ALA A 315 14.02 -7.35 -0.27
C ALA A 315 13.04 -8.28 0.46
N THR A 316 11.82 -8.43 -0.06
CA THR A 316 10.79 -9.28 0.55
C THR A 316 11.15 -10.76 0.47
N ILE A 317 11.69 -11.24 -0.66
CA ILE A 317 12.15 -12.62 -0.83
C ILE A 317 13.27 -12.93 0.15
N LEU A 318 14.30 -12.08 0.21
CA LEU A 318 15.43 -12.25 1.13
C LEU A 318 14.97 -12.21 2.60
N ALA A 319 14.04 -11.30 2.96
CA ALA A 319 13.46 -11.24 4.30
C ALA A 319 12.65 -12.50 4.63
N GLY A 320 11.88 -13.03 3.68
CA GLY A 320 11.16 -14.30 3.81
C GLY A 320 12.11 -15.49 4.03
N VAL A 321 13.18 -15.58 3.23
CA VAL A 321 14.20 -16.63 3.38
C VAL A 321 14.85 -16.58 4.75
N LEU A 322 15.28 -15.39 5.21
CA LEU A 322 15.81 -15.18 6.56
C LEU A 322 14.81 -15.68 7.61
N PHE A 323 13.56 -15.23 7.53
CA PHE A 323 12.52 -15.56 8.48
C PHE A 323 12.25 -17.06 8.58
N PHE A 324 12.12 -17.77 7.45
CA PHE A 324 11.87 -19.21 7.43
C PHE A 324 13.11 -20.03 7.83
N LYS A 325 14.33 -19.55 7.52
CA LYS A 325 15.59 -20.20 7.90
C LYS A 325 16.15 -19.73 9.25
N ARG A 326 15.34 -19.03 10.06
CA ARG A 326 15.78 -18.49 11.37
C ARG A 326 16.34 -19.54 12.33
N SER A 327 15.79 -20.74 12.33
CA SER A 327 16.26 -21.85 13.18
C SER A 327 17.67 -22.33 12.80
N SER A 328 18.07 -22.15 11.54
CA SER A 328 19.40 -22.50 11.04
C SER A 328 20.42 -21.39 11.28
N TRP A 329 19.99 -20.13 11.30
CA TRP A 329 20.92 -18.99 11.26
C TRP A 329 21.06 -18.26 12.60
N LEU A 330 20.03 -18.27 13.45
CA LEU A 330 20.07 -17.62 14.75
C LEU A 330 20.61 -18.56 15.85
N PRO A 331 21.34 -18.04 16.84
CA PRO A 331 21.77 -18.80 18.03
C PRO A 331 20.56 -19.42 18.76
N GLN A 332 20.77 -20.52 19.48
CA GLN A 332 19.69 -21.28 20.16
C GLN A 332 18.79 -20.39 21.03
N ALA A 333 19.37 -19.44 21.77
CA ALA A 333 18.63 -18.49 22.61
C ALA A 333 17.69 -17.53 21.83
N ALA A 334 17.90 -17.38 20.52
CA ALA A 334 17.10 -16.53 19.63
C ALA A 334 16.17 -17.34 18.71
N LYS A 335 16.04 -18.66 18.90
CA LYS A 335 15.18 -19.54 18.08
C LYS A 335 13.73 -19.56 18.54
N GLU A 336 13.42 -19.12 19.75
CA GLU A 336 12.04 -19.05 20.23
C GLU A 336 11.22 -18.04 19.43
N ILE A 337 9.97 -18.40 19.14
CA ILE A 337 9.03 -17.55 18.40
C ILE A 337 8.57 -16.42 19.32
N THR A 338 9.04 -15.22 19.01
CA THR A 338 8.67 -13.99 19.72
C THR A 338 7.39 -13.37 19.15
N PRO A 339 6.77 -12.40 19.85
CA PRO A 339 5.65 -11.65 19.30
C PRO A 339 5.95 -10.98 17.96
N THR A 340 7.17 -10.50 17.76
CA THR A 340 7.62 -9.94 16.48
C THR A 340 7.63 -10.99 15.38
N ASP A 341 8.08 -12.21 15.66
CA ASP A 341 8.06 -13.31 14.69
C ASP A 341 6.63 -13.68 14.27
N ARG A 342 5.66 -13.58 15.19
CA ARG A 342 4.23 -13.81 14.87
C ARG A 342 3.67 -12.75 13.94
N VAL A 343 3.99 -11.47 14.16
CA VAL A 343 3.58 -10.38 13.26
C VAL A 343 4.23 -10.55 11.89
N VAL A 344 5.52 -10.88 11.83
CA VAL A 344 6.21 -11.14 10.56
C VAL A 344 5.59 -12.33 9.83
N GLY A 345 5.37 -13.45 10.51
CA GLY A 345 4.77 -14.64 9.91
C GLY A 345 3.35 -14.40 9.40
N PHE A 346 2.55 -13.67 10.18
CA PHE A 346 1.20 -13.27 9.77
C PHE A 346 1.25 -12.35 8.54
N ALA A 347 2.06 -11.29 8.57
CA ALA A 347 2.20 -10.34 7.47
C ALA A 347 2.75 -11.00 6.19
N LEU A 348 3.76 -11.86 6.31
CA LEU A 348 4.34 -12.54 5.15
C LEU A 348 3.35 -13.48 4.46
N LEU A 349 2.57 -14.27 5.23
CA LEU A 349 1.54 -15.12 4.63
C LEU A 349 0.35 -14.31 4.10
N ALA A 350 -0.01 -13.20 4.74
CA ALA A 350 -1.00 -12.26 4.21
C ALA A 350 -0.56 -11.70 2.86
N PHE A 351 0.70 -11.24 2.74
CA PHE A 351 1.28 -10.81 1.46
C PHE A 351 1.23 -11.92 0.40
N ILE A 352 1.72 -13.12 0.71
CA ILE A 352 1.71 -14.24 -0.25
C ILE A 352 0.29 -14.54 -0.72
N ALA A 353 -0.70 -14.49 0.18
CA ALA A 353 -2.10 -14.67 -0.17
C ALA A 353 -2.63 -13.58 -1.09
N THR A 354 -2.26 -12.31 -0.88
CA THR A 354 -2.67 -11.21 -1.78
C THR A 354 -2.20 -11.42 -3.22
N LEU A 355 -1.15 -12.21 -3.46
CA LEU A 355 -0.68 -12.50 -4.83
C LEU A 355 -1.71 -13.26 -5.69
N ILE A 356 -2.70 -13.89 -5.06
CA ILE A 356 -3.80 -14.59 -5.75
C ILE A 356 -4.63 -13.60 -6.60
N GLN A 357 -4.73 -12.33 -6.21
CA GLN A 357 -5.54 -11.35 -6.94
C GLN A 357 -5.01 -11.07 -8.36
N PHE A 358 -3.72 -11.32 -8.61
CA PHE A 358 -3.11 -11.17 -9.94
C PHE A 358 -3.45 -12.31 -10.91
N LYS A 359 -4.31 -13.28 -10.52
CA LYS A 359 -4.77 -14.33 -11.45
C LYS A 359 -5.53 -13.75 -12.64
N ALA A 360 -6.27 -12.67 -12.44
CA ALA A 360 -7.06 -12.04 -13.49
C ALA A 360 -6.29 -10.92 -14.19
N ARG A 361 -5.81 -9.92 -13.44
CA ARG A 361 -5.29 -8.67 -14.01
C ARG A 361 -4.02 -8.16 -13.31
N PRO A 362 -3.10 -7.48 -14.03
CA PRO A 362 -1.85 -6.96 -13.50
C PRO A 362 -1.96 -5.49 -13.04
N TYR A 363 -3.06 -5.08 -12.42
CA TYR A 363 -3.19 -3.71 -11.95
C TYR A 363 -2.22 -3.39 -10.81
N HIS A 364 -1.47 -2.29 -10.91
CA HIS A 364 -0.48 -1.94 -9.90
C HIS A 364 -1.12 -1.61 -8.54
N HIS A 365 -2.29 -0.97 -8.53
CA HIS A 365 -3.01 -0.66 -7.29
C HIS A 365 -3.36 -1.90 -6.44
N TYR A 366 -3.45 -3.10 -7.03
CA TYR A 366 -3.64 -4.34 -6.26
C TYR A 366 -2.48 -4.61 -5.27
N MET A 367 -1.26 -4.16 -5.59
CA MET A 367 -0.12 -4.28 -4.69
C MET A 367 -0.27 -3.44 -3.41
N LEU A 368 -1.13 -2.42 -3.39
CA LEU A 368 -1.38 -1.58 -2.21
C LEU A 368 -1.90 -2.39 -1.01
N LEU A 369 -2.59 -3.51 -1.23
CA LEU A 369 -2.94 -4.46 -0.15
C LEU A 369 -1.71 -5.17 0.42
N GLY A 370 -0.73 -5.52 -0.43
CA GLY A 370 0.46 -6.26 -0.03
C GLY A 370 1.55 -5.38 0.57
N ILE A 371 1.66 -4.11 0.15
CA ILE A 371 2.78 -3.22 0.47
C ILE A 371 3.06 -3.10 1.98
N PRO A 372 2.09 -2.78 2.85
CA PRO A 372 2.36 -2.70 4.29
C PRO A 372 2.85 -4.04 4.87
N SER A 373 2.32 -5.16 4.41
CA SER A 373 2.77 -6.50 4.81
C SER A 373 4.24 -6.76 4.43
N MET A 374 4.64 -6.36 3.23
CA MET A 374 6.01 -6.47 2.74
C MET A 374 6.96 -5.59 3.55
N VAL A 375 6.60 -4.32 3.76
CA VAL A 375 7.40 -3.37 4.54
C VAL A 375 7.57 -3.84 5.99
N LEU A 376 6.49 -4.29 6.64
CA LEU A 376 6.55 -4.87 7.99
C LEU A 376 7.48 -6.08 8.04
N THR A 377 7.37 -6.99 7.08
CA THR A 377 8.23 -8.17 6.99
C THR A 377 9.71 -7.76 6.88
N CYS A 378 10.06 -6.93 5.90
CA CYS A 378 11.44 -6.50 5.66
C CYS A 378 12.05 -5.78 6.87
N THR A 379 11.32 -4.82 7.45
CA THR A 379 11.84 -3.98 8.53
C THR A 379 11.98 -4.71 9.86
N LEU A 380 11.01 -5.56 10.21
CA LEU A 380 11.05 -6.35 11.44
C LEU A 380 12.06 -7.49 11.36
N VAL A 381 12.18 -8.16 10.20
CA VAL A 381 13.24 -9.17 9.98
C VAL A 381 14.60 -8.50 10.07
N TYR A 382 14.81 -7.34 9.44
CA TYR A 382 16.06 -6.61 9.59
C TYR A 382 16.40 -6.35 11.08
N ALA A 383 15.44 -5.82 11.84
CA ALA A 383 15.64 -5.51 13.25
C ALA A 383 16.04 -6.76 14.06
N ARG A 384 15.40 -7.89 13.79
CA ARG A 384 15.69 -9.18 14.44
C ARG A 384 17.12 -9.65 14.17
N TYR A 385 17.61 -9.46 12.94
CA TYR A 385 18.92 -9.95 12.54
C TYR A 385 20.06 -9.00 12.87
N GLN A 386 19.77 -7.74 13.24
CA GLN A 386 20.76 -6.66 13.37
C GLN A 386 21.98 -7.00 14.25
N ASN A 387 21.81 -7.80 15.30
CA ASN A 387 22.89 -8.26 16.18
C ASN A 387 23.71 -9.41 15.58
N TRP A 388 23.05 -10.37 14.93
CA TRP A 388 23.72 -11.46 14.18
C TRP A 388 24.61 -10.92 13.06
N LEU A 389 24.25 -9.76 12.49
CA LEU A 389 25.10 -9.06 11.52
C LEU A 389 26.46 -8.70 12.09
N THR A 390 26.58 -8.44 13.39
CA THR A 390 27.86 -8.01 13.96
C THR A 390 28.94 -9.09 13.93
N GLU A 391 28.56 -10.36 13.74
CA GLU A 391 29.47 -11.51 13.77
C GLU A 391 30.32 -11.66 12.52
N SER A 392 29.85 -11.21 11.35
CA SER A 392 30.59 -11.36 10.09
C SER A 392 30.33 -10.21 9.12
N SER A 393 31.39 -9.80 8.41
CA SER A 393 31.32 -8.79 7.35
C SER A 393 30.45 -9.25 6.18
N GLY A 394 30.46 -10.54 5.82
CA GLY A 394 29.61 -11.09 4.75
C GLY A 394 28.12 -11.08 5.12
N LYS A 395 27.80 -11.45 6.37
CA LYS A 395 26.42 -11.40 6.89
C LYS A 395 25.86 -9.96 6.89
N ARG A 396 26.70 -8.96 7.20
CA ARG A 396 26.35 -7.52 7.11
C ARG A 396 26.00 -7.08 5.72
N VAL A 397 26.70 -7.56 4.70
CA VAL A 397 26.40 -7.21 3.32
C VAL A 397 25.03 -7.76 2.94
N ILE A 398 24.74 -9.03 3.23
CA ILE A 398 23.46 -9.67 2.84
C ILE A 398 22.24 -8.95 3.47
N VAL A 399 22.25 -8.69 4.77
CA VAL A 399 21.10 -8.07 5.46
C VAL A 399 21.16 -6.55 5.43
N GLY A 400 22.34 -5.96 5.23
CA GLY A 400 22.47 -4.54 4.93
C GLY A 400 21.88 -4.20 3.56
N VAL A 401 22.08 -5.07 2.57
CA VAL A 401 21.43 -4.99 1.26
C VAL A 401 19.91 -4.99 1.44
N LEU A 402 19.30 -5.74 2.36
CA LEU A 402 17.84 -5.70 2.57
C LEU A 402 17.25 -4.32 2.85
N LEU A 403 17.92 -3.49 3.64
CA LEU A 403 17.44 -2.13 3.92
C LEU A 403 17.86 -1.12 2.88
N ILE A 404 19.04 -1.32 2.29
CA ILE A 404 19.66 -0.34 1.43
C ILE A 404 19.24 -0.56 -0.02
N LEU A 405 18.90 -1.79 -0.44
CA LEU A 405 18.49 -2.15 -1.81
C LEU A 405 17.37 -1.25 -2.34
N PRO A 406 16.27 -0.99 -1.59
CA PRO A 406 15.28 -0.02 -2.03
C PRO A 406 15.86 1.39 -2.28
N CYS A 407 16.85 1.77 -1.48
CA CYS A 407 17.52 3.07 -1.55
C CYS A 407 18.66 3.15 -2.58
N ILE A 408 19.12 2.05 -3.18
CA ILE A 408 20.26 2.06 -4.14
C ILE A 408 19.88 1.52 -5.50
N TRP A 409 18.87 0.67 -5.59
CA TRP A 409 18.53 -0.01 -6.84
C TRP A 409 18.07 1.02 -7.87
N CYS A 410 18.67 1.07 -9.04
CA CYS A 410 18.17 1.83 -10.17
C CYS A 410 17.77 0.88 -11.29
N ALA A 411 16.55 1.00 -11.78
CA ALA A 411 16.15 0.38 -13.02
C ALA A 411 15.87 1.49 -14.05
N PRO A 412 16.23 1.30 -15.33
CA PRO A 412 16.07 2.30 -16.39
C PRO A 412 14.61 2.69 -16.69
N TYR A 413 13.63 1.99 -16.12
CA TYR A 413 12.20 2.21 -16.32
C TYR A 413 11.43 2.53 -15.02
N ASN A 414 12.10 2.71 -13.86
CA ASN A 414 11.40 2.91 -12.59
C ASN A 414 12.06 3.90 -11.64
N ASP A 415 11.21 4.74 -11.05
CA ASP A 415 11.47 5.50 -9.83
C ASP A 415 11.70 4.54 -8.67
N SER A 416 12.93 4.14 -8.42
CA SER A 416 13.34 3.45 -7.17
C SER A 416 13.15 4.31 -5.92
N TYR A 417 13.15 3.73 -4.71
CA TYR A 417 13.07 4.44 -3.40
C TYR A 417 14.35 5.26 -3.08
N HIS A 418 14.94 5.93 -4.06
CA HIS A 418 16.00 6.88 -3.75
C HIS A 418 15.35 8.23 -3.40
N PRO A 419 15.53 8.80 -2.18
CA PRO A 419 14.91 10.08 -1.80
C PRO A 419 15.24 11.24 -2.76
N LEU A 420 16.38 11.14 -3.46
CA LEU A 420 16.85 12.08 -4.50
C LEU A 420 16.23 11.85 -5.89
N ARG A 421 15.38 10.83 -6.06
CA ARG A 421 14.71 10.46 -7.33
C ARG A 421 13.21 10.58 -7.29
N LEU A 422 12.63 10.92 -6.15
CA LEU A 422 11.22 11.26 -6.09
C LEU A 422 11.02 12.55 -6.89
N GLN A 423 10.85 12.41 -8.20
CA GLN A 423 10.47 13.51 -9.07
C GLN A 423 9.03 13.85 -8.75
N ILE A 424 8.78 15.14 -8.56
CA ILE A 424 7.44 15.69 -8.67
C ILE A 424 7.03 15.46 -10.13
N PRO A 425 6.00 14.65 -10.41
CA PRO A 425 5.59 14.44 -11.79
C PRO A 425 5.20 15.79 -12.39
N GLU A 426 5.85 16.17 -13.49
CA GLU A 426 5.34 17.22 -14.35
C GLU A 426 3.99 16.74 -14.90
N GLY A 427 2.95 17.57 -14.81
CA GLY A 427 1.55 17.15 -14.89
C GLY A 427 1.13 16.34 -16.14
N GLU A 428 1.94 16.32 -17.20
CA GLU A 428 1.66 15.59 -18.45
C GLU A 428 1.87 14.08 -18.36
N HIS A 429 2.79 13.58 -17.53
CA HIS A 429 3.04 12.13 -17.43
C HIS A 429 2.00 11.38 -16.59
N TRP A 430 1.35 12.09 -15.65
CA TRP A 430 0.30 11.55 -14.78
C TRP A 430 -1.12 11.72 -15.34
N SER A 431 -1.32 12.67 -16.26
CA SER A 431 -2.65 12.99 -16.80
C SER A 431 -3.25 11.89 -17.68
N ARG A 432 -2.43 11.06 -18.34
CA ARG A 432 -2.92 9.99 -19.24
C ARG A 432 -3.50 8.77 -18.55
N GLN A 433 -3.05 8.43 -17.34
CA GLN A 433 -3.47 7.20 -16.65
C GLN A 433 -4.33 7.46 -15.41
N HIS A 434 -4.23 8.64 -14.75
CA HIS A 434 -4.69 8.76 -13.35
C HIS A 434 -5.75 9.85 -13.11
N ASN A 435 -6.11 10.72 -14.06
CA ASN A 435 -7.13 11.73 -13.76
C ASN A 435 -7.93 12.26 -14.97
N PRO A 436 -9.14 11.73 -15.24
CA PRO A 436 -10.05 12.34 -16.22
C PRO A 436 -10.55 13.73 -15.81
N ALA A 437 -10.52 14.10 -14.51
CA ALA A 437 -10.99 15.43 -14.05
C ALA A 437 -9.98 16.56 -14.33
N ASN A 438 -8.70 16.25 -14.48
CA ASN A 438 -7.66 17.23 -14.88
C ASN A 438 -7.35 17.16 -16.39
N ASN A 439 -8.10 16.37 -17.16
CA ASN A 439 -8.00 16.40 -18.61
C ASN A 439 -8.77 17.64 -19.10
N PRO A 440 -8.10 18.65 -19.70
CA PRO A 440 -8.75 19.89 -20.12
C PRO A 440 -9.92 19.67 -21.09
N VAL A 441 -9.84 18.60 -21.89
CA VAL A 441 -10.91 18.21 -22.82
C VAL A 441 -12.12 17.70 -22.05
N LEU A 442 -11.95 16.79 -21.08
CA LEU A 442 -13.07 16.28 -20.29
C LEU A 442 -13.65 17.34 -19.36
N GLN A 443 -12.82 18.24 -18.85
CA GLN A 443 -13.28 19.39 -18.07
C GLN A 443 -14.15 20.31 -18.93
N SER A 444 -13.69 20.68 -20.14
CA SER A 444 -14.49 21.53 -21.04
C SER A 444 -15.79 20.85 -21.50
N ILE A 445 -15.76 19.53 -21.76
CA ILE A 445 -16.96 18.73 -22.02
C ILE A 445 -17.91 18.78 -20.80
N SER A 446 -17.40 18.55 -19.59
CA SER A 446 -18.21 18.57 -18.36
C SER A 446 -18.84 19.93 -18.12
N GLU A 447 -18.10 21.02 -18.32
CA GLU A 447 -18.60 22.40 -18.18
C GLU A 447 -19.67 22.71 -19.25
N SER A 448 -19.47 22.27 -20.49
CA SER A 448 -20.46 22.44 -21.57
C SER A 448 -21.75 21.67 -21.30
N LEU A 449 -21.61 20.41 -20.88
CA LEU A 449 -22.73 19.55 -20.50
C LEU A 449 -23.46 20.10 -19.28
N GLY A 450 -22.75 20.59 -18.25
CA GLY A 450 -23.35 21.16 -17.04
C GLY A 450 -24.15 22.45 -17.28
N ARG A 451 -23.90 23.17 -18.38
CA ARG A 451 -24.75 24.30 -18.80
C ARG A 451 -26.05 23.86 -19.48
N SER A 452 -26.05 22.66 -20.06
CA SER A 452 -27.13 22.17 -20.92
C SER A 452 -28.01 21.12 -20.23
N ILE A 453 -27.45 20.40 -19.27
CA ILE A 453 -28.08 19.30 -18.54
C ILE A 453 -28.29 19.76 -17.10
N PRO A 454 -29.55 19.88 -16.63
CA PRO A 454 -29.85 20.16 -15.24
C PRO A 454 -29.27 19.10 -14.30
N ALA A 455 -28.92 19.49 -13.08
CA ALA A 455 -28.60 18.54 -12.01
C ALA A 455 -29.71 17.51 -11.86
N GLU A 456 -29.35 16.30 -11.41
CA GLU A 456 -30.27 15.16 -11.20
C GLU A 456 -30.91 14.58 -12.48
N SER A 457 -30.58 15.15 -13.65
CA SER A 457 -30.98 14.57 -14.92
C SER A 457 -30.44 13.14 -15.06
N ARG A 458 -31.27 12.24 -15.55
CA ARG A 458 -30.85 10.86 -15.87
C ARG A 458 -30.17 10.85 -17.22
N LEU A 459 -28.87 10.60 -17.23
CA LEU A 459 -28.11 10.45 -18.46
C LEU A 459 -27.96 8.97 -18.80
N LEU A 460 -28.12 8.66 -20.09
CA LEU A 460 -27.81 7.35 -20.64
C LEU A 460 -26.31 7.06 -20.44
N ILE A 461 -26.03 5.78 -20.22
CA ILE A 461 -24.76 5.19 -19.80
C ILE A 461 -23.55 5.87 -20.43
N LEU A 462 -22.72 6.47 -19.59
CA LEU A 462 -21.36 6.81 -19.97
C LEU A 462 -20.44 5.59 -19.72
N PRO A 463 -19.48 5.30 -20.62
CA PRO A 463 -18.38 4.40 -20.31
C PRO A 463 -17.74 4.75 -18.96
N GLY A 464 -17.34 3.75 -18.16
CA GLY A 464 -16.88 3.97 -16.79
C GLY A 464 -15.77 5.02 -16.64
N ARG A 465 -14.92 5.18 -17.67
CA ARG A 465 -13.89 6.24 -17.75
C ARG A 465 -14.42 7.67 -17.61
N TYR A 466 -15.73 7.87 -17.76
CA TYR A 466 -16.40 9.17 -17.70
C TYR A 466 -17.34 9.32 -16.49
N ASN A 467 -17.25 8.44 -15.48
CA ASN A 467 -18.00 8.61 -14.22
C ASN A 467 -17.69 9.95 -13.52
N SER A 468 -16.53 10.55 -13.79
CA SER A 468 -16.20 11.91 -13.33
C SER A 468 -17.19 12.96 -13.84
N ILE A 469 -17.72 12.80 -15.07
CA ILE A 469 -18.72 13.72 -15.63
C ILE A 469 -20.00 13.61 -14.82
N HIS A 470 -20.47 12.38 -14.54
CA HIS A 470 -21.66 12.16 -13.71
C HIS A 470 -21.55 12.82 -12.33
N TYR A 471 -20.36 12.77 -11.75
CA TYR A 471 -20.10 13.43 -10.48
C TYR A 471 -20.15 14.96 -10.62
N SER A 472 -19.40 15.52 -11.58
CA SER A 472 -19.24 16.96 -11.77
C SER A 472 -20.53 17.71 -12.13
N ILE A 473 -21.41 17.11 -12.94
CA ILE A 473 -22.68 17.74 -13.36
C ILE A 473 -23.88 17.24 -12.53
N GLU A 474 -23.61 16.46 -11.48
CA GLU A 474 -24.64 15.94 -10.57
C GLU A 474 -25.74 15.12 -11.27
N SER A 475 -25.40 14.44 -12.37
CA SER A 475 -26.35 13.59 -13.10
C SER A 475 -26.47 12.19 -12.50
N LEU A 476 -27.63 11.57 -12.73
CA LEU A 476 -27.94 10.23 -12.27
C LEU A 476 -27.71 9.21 -13.38
N SER A 477 -27.26 8.01 -13.00
CA SER A 477 -27.27 6.86 -13.92
C SER A 477 -28.68 6.26 -14.04
N ASP A 478 -28.89 5.41 -15.05
CA ASP A 478 -30.15 4.69 -15.17
C ASP A 478 -30.27 3.59 -14.09
N LYS A 479 -31.50 3.31 -13.66
CA LYS A 479 -31.77 2.36 -12.56
C LYS A 479 -31.40 0.91 -12.90
N GLN A 480 -31.39 0.53 -14.19
CA GLN A 480 -31.16 -0.85 -14.59
C GLN A 480 -29.65 -1.17 -14.62
N THR A 481 -28.84 -0.33 -15.24
CA THR A 481 -27.41 -0.60 -15.42
C THR A 481 -26.51 0.12 -14.41
N GLY A 482 -26.95 1.27 -13.90
CA GLY A 482 -26.22 2.09 -12.95
C GLY A 482 -24.93 2.69 -13.52
N TYR A 483 -24.06 3.22 -12.65
CA TYR A 483 -22.72 3.63 -13.04
C TYR A 483 -21.91 2.41 -13.45
N ASN A 484 -21.20 2.47 -14.58
CA ASN A 484 -20.51 1.32 -15.14
C ASN A 484 -19.01 1.32 -14.82
N PHE A 485 -18.45 0.11 -14.76
CA PHE A 485 -17.02 -0.16 -14.61
C PHE A 485 -16.41 -0.76 -15.88
N ASN A 486 -17.21 -1.52 -16.64
CA ASN A 486 -16.73 -2.35 -17.72
C ASN A 486 -16.80 -1.58 -19.04
N THR A 487 -15.64 -1.11 -19.53
CA THR A 487 -15.52 -0.39 -20.80
C THR A 487 -15.79 -1.27 -22.02
N GLN A 488 -15.74 -2.61 -21.88
CA GLN A 488 -15.91 -3.53 -23.00
C GLN A 488 -17.35 -3.62 -23.54
N LEU A 489 -18.37 -3.26 -22.76
CA LEU A 489 -19.76 -3.29 -23.24
C LEU A 489 -20.09 -2.12 -24.19
N PHE A 490 -19.25 -1.08 -24.22
CA PHE A 490 -19.48 0.14 -25.01
C PHE A 490 -18.24 0.62 -25.78
N GLY A 491 -17.18 -0.18 -25.81
CA GLY A 491 -15.95 0.14 -26.55
C GLY A 491 -16.15 -0.09 -28.05
N ALA A 492 -16.31 0.98 -28.82
CA ALA A 492 -15.92 0.92 -30.23
C ALA A 492 -14.38 0.74 -30.28
N PRO A 493 -13.85 -0.09 -31.21
CA PRO A 493 -12.41 -0.37 -31.28
C PRO A 493 -11.50 0.86 -31.39
N ASP A 494 -12.03 2.00 -31.85
CA ASP A 494 -11.23 3.11 -32.38
C ASP A 494 -11.44 4.45 -31.67
N ASP A 495 -11.92 4.49 -30.41
CA ASP A 495 -12.19 5.74 -29.67
C ASP A 495 -13.10 6.74 -30.43
N SER A 496 -13.88 6.26 -31.40
CA SER A 496 -14.76 7.04 -32.31
C SER A 496 -15.96 7.73 -31.64
N TRP A 497 -15.94 7.87 -30.32
CA TRP A 497 -16.93 8.60 -29.51
C TRP A 497 -16.45 10.00 -29.11
N LEU A 498 -15.18 10.34 -29.38
CA LEU A 498 -14.64 11.71 -29.36
C LEU A 498 -14.70 12.28 -30.77
#